data_AF-A0A840SE87-F1
#
_entry.id   AF-A0A840SE87-F1
#
_cell.length_a   1.000
_cell.length_b   1.000
_cell.length_c   1.000
_cell.angle_alpha   90.00
_cell.angle_beta   90.00
_cell.angle_gamma   90.00
#
_symmetry.space_group_name_H-M   'P 1'
#
loop_
_entity.id
_entity.type
_entity.pdbx_description
1 polymer ?
#
loop_
_entity_poly.entity_id
_entity_poly.type
_entity_poly.pdbx_seq_one_letter_code
_entity_poly.pdbx_strand_id
1 'polypeptide(L)'
;MKKLLCILLMIITVSPAAVFAASDSTTPEPYKKEEFNPVLHDIRRAEIITFGSLPFVTLGVTVAYGAYGYFSGEFSSFPNPLDKSADSFSSWQQAKIFGVSLGISAGLGLIDFGINFARRRNRAKREKSLLENSRQIHVIPYREEFIRSGGLEKIESGEFEYVEETENLSEVN
;
A
#
# COMPACT_ATOMS: atom_id res chain seq x y z
N MET A 1 -38.90 -8.29 -7.69
CA MET A 1 -37.56 -7.65 -7.83
C MET A 1 -36.59 -8.05 -6.72
N LYS A 2 -36.95 -7.95 -5.43
CA LYS A 2 -36.07 -8.32 -4.29
C LYS A 2 -35.52 -9.77 -4.38
N LYS A 3 -36.35 -10.74 -4.79
CA LYS A 3 -35.96 -12.16 -4.94
C LYS A 3 -34.91 -12.38 -6.04
N LEU A 4 -34.97 -11.63 -7.13
CA LEU A 4 -33.99 -11.67 -8.22
C LEU A 4 -32.64 -11.07 -7.80
N LEU A 5 -32.67 -9.99 -7.01
CA LEU A 5 -31.47 -9.38 -6.44
C LEU A 5 -30.74 -10.34 -5.48
N CYS A 6 -31.48 -11.05 -4.63
CA CYS A 6 -30.93 -12.06 -3.73
C CYS A 6 -30.27 -13.22 -4.49
N ILE A 7 -30.90 -13.69 -5.58
CA ILE A 7 -30.34 -14.77 -6.41
C ILE A 7 -29.06 -14.31 -7.12
N LEU A 8 -29.04 -13.09 -7.66
CA LEU A 8 -27.85 -12.51 -8.29
C LEU A 8 -26.68 -12.39 -7.28
N LEU A 9 -26.96 -11.91 -6.06
CA LEU A 9 -25.98 -11.77 -4.99
C LEU A 9 -25.41 -13.13 -4.54
N MET A 10 -26.27 -14.17 -4.52
CA MET A 10 -25.86 -15.53 -4.16
C MET A 10 -24.98 -16.16 -5.25
N ILE A 11 -25.26 -15.90 -6.53
CA ILE A 11 -24.44 -16.39 -7.65
C ILE A 11 -23.05 -15.74 -7.64
N ILE A 12 -22.97 -14.43 -7.38
CA ILE A 12 -21.69 -13.69 -7.33
C ILE A 12 -20.80 -14.18 -6.17
N THR A 13 -21.38 -14.54 -5.03
CA THR A 13 -20.62 -14.95 -3.83
C THR A 13 -20.24 -16.42 -3.82
N VAL A 14 -21.01 -17.31 -4.46
CA VAL A 14 -20.75 -18.75 -4.50
C VAL A 14 -19.84 -19.15 -5.68
N SER A 15 -19.88 -18.41 -6.79
CA SER A 15 -19.11 -18.73 -8.00
C SER A 15 -17.58 -18.79 -7.84
N PRO A 16 -16.90 -18.00 -6.98
CA PRO A 16 -15.45 -18.09 -6.84
C PRO A 16 -15.00 -19.35 -6.09
N ALA A 17 -15.86 -19.90 -5.20
CA ALA A 17 -15.46 -21.00 -4.32
C ALA A 17 -15.25 -22.33 -5.07
N ALA A 18 -15.95 -22.55 -6.18
CA ALA A 18 -15.86 -23.80 -6.93
C ALA A 18 -14.63 -23.86 -7.87
N VAL A 19 -14.04 -22.72 -8.22
CA VAL A 19 -12.89 -22.65 -9.16
C VAL A 19 -11.56 -22.97 -8.46
N PHE A 20 -11.48 -22.83 -7.14
CA PHE A 20 -10.25 -23.11 -6.36
C PHE A 20 -10.20 -24.51 -5.73
N ALA A 21 -11.16 -25.39 -6.04
CA ALA A 21 -11.20 -26.77 -5.52
C ALA A 21 -10.38 -27.76 -6.38
N ALA A 22 -9.22 -27.35 -6.88
CA ALA A 22 -8.30 -28.22 -7.59
C ALA A 22 -7.29 -28.83 -6.60
N SER A 23 -7.34 -30.15 -6.51
CA SER A 23 -6.45 -31.03 -5.77
C SER A 23 -5.00 -30.91 -6.22
N ASP A 24 -4.11 -30.40 -5.38
CA ASP A 24 -2.70 -30.80 -5.31
C ASP A 24 -2.04 -30.27 -4.03
N SER A 25 -1.38 -31.18 -3.30
CA SER A 25 -0.57 -30.98 -2.08
C SER A 25 -1.19 -30.15 -0.93
N THR A 26 -1.20 -30.72 0.28
CA THR A 26 -1.67 -30.02 1.51
C THR A 26 -0.74 -28.90 1.95
N THR A 27 0.38 -28.71 1.26
CA THR A 27 1.41 -27.72 1.57
C THR A 27 1.21 -26.53 0.63
N PRO A 28 0.90 -25.32 1.14
CA PRO A 28 0.80 -24.15 0.29
C PRO A 28 2.14 -23.90 -0.41
N GLU A 29 2.17 -23.90 -1.74
CA GLU A 29 3.36 -23.44 -2.47
C GLU A 29 3.62 -21.96 -2.15
N PRO A 30 4.89 -21.55 -1.97
CA PRO A 30 5.22 -20.14 -1.86
C PRO A 30 4.79 -19.38 -3.12
N TYR A 31 4.10 -18.25 -2.93
CA TYR A 31 3.62 -17.41 -4.02
C TYR A 31 4.71 -17.08 -5.04
N LYS A 32 4.45 -17.34 -6.33
CA LYS A 32 5.35 -16.94 -7.42
C LYS A 32 5.14 -15.45 -7.69
N LYS A 33 6.21 -14.72 -8.03
CA LYS A 33 6.13 -13.25 -8.27
C LYS A 33 5.16 -12.89 -9.41
N GLU A 34 4.95 -13.82 -10.32
CA GLU A 34 4.15 -13.67 -11.54
C GLU A 34 2.71 -14.21 -11.40
N GLU A 35 2.36 -14.79 -10.24
CA GLU A 35 1.08 -15.50 -10.05
C GLU A 35 -0.12 -14.55 -9.97
N PHE A 36 0.09 -13.30 -9.55
CA PHE A 36 -0.95 -12.29 -9.47
C PHE A 36 -0.56 -11.02 -10.22
N ASN A 37 -1.49 -10.50 -11.03
CA ASN A 37 -1.32 -9.19 -11.64
C ASN A 37 -1.11 -8.13 -10.54
N PRO A 38 -0.07 -7.29 -10.60
CA PRO A 38 0.21 -6.29 -9.56
C PRO A 38 -0.96 -5.32 -9.33
N VAL A 39 -1.80 -5.06 -10.34
CA VAL A 39 -3.03 -4.28 -10.18
C VAL A 39 -4.04 -4.99 -9.27
N LEU A 40 -4.19 -6.31 -9.38
CA LEU A 40 -5.10 -7.08 -8.53
C LEU A 40 -4.63 -7.09 -7.08
N HIS A 41 -3.33 -7.10 -6.85
CA HIS A 41 -2.76 -6.96 -5.51
C HIS A 41 -3.06 -5.58 -4.91
N ASP A 42 -2.95 -4.51 -5.71
CA ASP A 42 -3.26 -3.14 -5.28
C ASP A 42 -4.77 -2.97 -5.01
N ILE A 43 -5.65 -3.58 -5.82
CA ILE A 43 -7.11 -3.60 -5.59
C ILE A 43 -7.44 -4.31 -4.27
N ARG A 44 -6.85 -5.49 -4.02
CA ARG A 44 -7.04 -6.22 -2.76
C ARG A 44 -6.66 -5.37 -1.56
N ARG A 45 -5.55 -4.64 -1.64
CA ARG A 45 -5.10 -3.76 -0.56
C ARG A 45 -6.06 -2.58 -0.36
N ALA A 46 -6.52 -1.96 -1.43
CA ALA A 46 -7.51 -0.89 -1.38
C ALA A 46 -8.83 -1.35 -0.75
N GLU A 47 -9.27 -2.58 -1.07
CA GLU A 47 -10.45 -3.22 -0.49
C GLU A 47 -10.28 -3.44 1.02
N ILE A 48 -9.15 -4.03 1.44
CA ILE A 48 -8.83 -4.25 2.85
C ILE A 48 -8.82 -2.94 3.63
N ILE A 49 -8.22 -1.88 3.08
CA ILE A 49 -8.17 -0.57 3.73
C ILE A 49 -9.57 0.06 3.79
N THR A 50 -10.34 -0.03 2.72
CA THR A 50 -11.72 0.48 2.68
C THR A 50 -12.57 -0.27 3.72
N PHE A 51 -12.86 -1.55 3.51
CA PHE A 51 -13.76 -2.28 4.40
C PHE A 51 -13.20 -2.46 5.82
N GLY A 52 -11.88 -2.54 5.98
CA GLY A 52 -11.23 -2.61 7.30
C GLY A 52 -11.29 -1.31 8.09
N SER A 53 -11.27 -0.15 7.42
CA SER A 53 -11.39 1.16 8.10
C SER A 53 -12.84 1.56 8.39
N LEU A 54 -13.80 1.05 7.61
CA LEU A 54 -15.21 1.41 7.70
C LEU A 54 -15.81 1.42 9.12
N PRO A 55 -15.59 0.41 10.00
CA PRO A 55 -16.16 0.45 11.36
C PRO A 55 -15.60 1.59 12.21
N PHE A 56 -14.30 1.87 12.10
CA PHE A 56 -13.64 2.94 12.87
C PHE A 56 -14.01 4.32 12.36
N VAL A 57 -14.04 4.48 11.03
CA VAL A 57 -14.48 5.73 10.40
C VAL A 57 -15.94 6.00 10.73
N THR A 58 -16.80 4.98 10.71
CA THR A 58 -18.21 5.14 11.09
C THR A 58 -18.35 5.60 12.53
N LEU A 59 -17.65 4.98 13.48
CA LEU A 59 -17.66 5.42 14.88
C LEU A 59 -17.18 6.88 15.01
N GLY A 60 -16.08 7.24 14.35
CA GLY A 60 -15.55 8.61 14.35
C GLY A 60 -16.53 9.62 13.77
N VAL A 61 -17.19 9.28 12.66
CA VAL A 61 -18.22 10.13 12.04
C VAL A 61 -19.45 10.25 12.95
N THR A 62 -19.89 9.18 13.61
CA THR A 62 -20.99 9.24 14.58
C THR A 62 -20.67 10.19 15.73
N VAL A 63 -19.46 10.11 16.28
CA VAL A 63 -18.99 11.02 17.34
C VAL A 63 -18.92 12.46 16.85
N ALA A 64 -18.32 12.69 15.67
CA ALA A 64 -18.19 14.03 15.10
C ALA A 64 -19.57 14.65 14.78
N TYR A 65 -20.49 13.86 14.22
CA TYR A 65 -21.85 14.29 13.93
C TYR A 65 -22.63 14.61 15.21
N GLY A 66 -22.50 13.75 16.23
CA GLY A 66 -23.07 13.96 17.56
C GLY A 66 -22.52 15.21 18.25
N ALA A 67 -21.21 15.42 18.19
CA ALA A 67 -20.55 16.62 18.71
C ALA A 67 -21.06 17.87 18.01
N TYR A 68 -21.11 17.86 16.68
CA TYR A 68 -21.60 18.97 15.88
C TYR A 68 -23.05 19.33 16.26
N GLY A 69 -23.95 18.34 16.34
CA GLY A 69 -25.33 18.54 16.74
C GLY A 69 -25.51 19.02 18.18
N TYR A 70 -24.60 18.62 19.09
CA TYR A 70 -24.60 19.12 20.47
C TYR A 70 -24.18 20.59 20.53
N PHE A 71 -23.10 20.97 19.84
CA PHE A 71 -22.63 22.35 19.80
C PHE A 71 -23.56 23.30 19.02
N SER A 72 -24.28 22.79 18.01
CA SER A 72 -25.28 23.57 17.26
C SER A 72 -26.62 23.70 17.99
N GLY A 73 -26.79 23.01 19.13
CA GLY A 73 -28.04 23.01 19.92
C GLY A 73 -29.14 22.12 19.35
N GLU A 74 -28.84 21.26 18.37
CA GLU A 74 -29.76 20.27 17.79
C GLU A 74 -30.02 19.09 18.76
N PHE A 75 -29.02 18.77 19.61
CA PHE A 75 -29.14 17.74 20.65
C PHE A 75 -29.05 18.33 22.06
N SER A 76 -29.98 17.91 22.93
CA SER A 76 -30.01 18.33 24.34
C SER A 76 -28.90 17.71 25.20
N SER A 77 -28.36 16.57 24.75
CA SER A 77 -27.26 15.85 25.40
C SER A 77 -26.35 15.27 24.33
N PHE A 78 -25.07 15.07 24.67
CA PHE A 78 -24.10 14.47 23.77
C PHE A 78 -24.46 13.00 23.50
N PRO A 79 -24.75 12.60 22.25
CA PRO A 79 -25.19 11.25 21.96
C PRO A 79 -24.04 10.25 22.10
N ASN A 80 -24.29 9.15 22.81
CA ASN A 80 -23.31 8.07 22.98
C ASN A 80 -23.34 7.12 21.76
N PRO A 81 -22.25 7.02 20.98
CA PRO A 81 -22.21 6.15 19.79
C PRO A 81 -22.24 4.65 20.11
N LEU A 82 -22.02 4.26 21.36
CA LEU A 82 -21.99 2.85 21.80
C LEU A 82 -23.26 2.43 22.55
N ASP A 83 -24.18 3.36 22.80
CA ASP A 83 -25.42 3.04 23.47
C ASP A 83 -26.38 2.33 22.50
N LYS A 84 -26.77 1.11 22.86
CA LYS A 84 -27.74 0.31 22.10
C LYS A 84 -29.19 0.67 22.43
N SER A 85 -29.40 1.40 23.52
CA SER A 85 -30.72 1.68 24.10
C SER A 85 -31.25 3.04 23.69
N ALA A 86 -30.42 3.90 23.11
CA ALA A 86 -30.79 5.26 22.77
C ALA A 86 -31.18 5.36 21.29
N ASP A 87 -32.41 5.81 21.05
CA ASP A 87 -32.92 6.27 19.76
C ASP A 87 -32.25 7.60 19.33
N SER A 88 -30.92 7.71 19.55
CA SER A 88 -30.15 8.96 19.47
C SER A 88 -30.10 9.53 18.05
N PHE A 89 -30.24 8.67 17.03
CA PHE A 89 -30.19 9.07 15.65
C PHE A 89 -31.33 8.43 14.86
N SER A 90 -32.09 9.26 14.14
CA SER A 90 -33.09 8.82 13.16
C SER A 90 -32.44 7.99 12.05
N SER A 91 -33.20 7.09 11.42
CA SER A 91 -32.74 6.27 10.29
C SER A 91 -32.10 7.10 9.17
N TRP A 92 -32.58 8.32 8.93
CA TRP A 92 -31.99 9.22 7.94
C TRP A 92 -30.63 9.77 8.38
N GLN A 93 -30.46 10.10 9.66
CA GLN A 93 -29.19 10.54 10.22
C GLN A 93 -28.17 9.40 10.21
N GLN A 94 -28.60 8.18 10.53
CA GLN A 94 -27.76 6.98 10.44
C GLN A 94 -27.31 6.72 9.00
N ALA A 95 -28.19 6.86 8.01
CA ALA A 95 -27.85 6.73 6.60
C ALA A 95 -26.83 7.80 6.15
N LYS A 96 -26.96 9.04 6.64
CA LYS A 96 -25.97 10.11 6.38
C LYS A 96 -24.61 9.79 6.99
N ILE A 97 -24.59 9.38 8.27
CA ILE A 97 -23.37 8.98 8.97
C ILE A 97 -22.66 7.86 8.22
N PHE A 98 -23.41 6.83 7.83
CA PHE A 98 -22.88 5.71 7.05
C PHE A 98 -22.41 6.12 5.65
N GLY A 99 -23.14 7.00 4.97
CA GLY A 99 -22.75 7.51 3.65
C GLY A 99 -21.44 8.31 3.70
N VAL A 100 -21.27 9.18 4.70
CA VAL A 100 -20.04 9.93 4.90
C VAL A 100 -18.89 9.01 5.30
N SER A 101 -19.13 8.04 6.17
CA SER A 101 -18.09 7.10 6.58
C SER A 101 -17.62 6.21 5.44
N LEU A 102 -18.55 5.74 4.59
CA LEU A 102 -18.25 5.01 3.37
C LEU A 102 -17.42 5.86 2.41
N GLY A 103 -17.76 7.15 2.25
CA GLY A 103 -17.00 8.08 1.41
C GLY A 103 -15.56 8.29 1.89
N ILE A 104 -15.36 8.53 3.18
CA ILE A 104 -14.03 8.71 3.79
C ILE A 104 -13.21 7.43 3.67
N SER A 105 -13.81 6.29 4.00
CA SER A 105 -13.18 4.98 3.93
C SER A 105 -12.76 4.61 2.50
N ALA A 106 -13.63 4.85 1.51
CA ALA A 106 -13.30 4.65 0.10
C ALA A 106 -12.17 5.59 -0.35
N GLY A 107 -12.17 6.84 0.14
CA GLY A 107 -11.09 7.79 -0.08
C GLY A 107 -9.73 7.27 0.42
N LEU A 108 -9.68 6.67 1.61
CA LEU A 108 -8.45 6.06 2.14
C LEU A 108 -7.95 4.91 1.26
N GLY A 109 -8.86 4.04 0.80
CA GLY A 109 -8.52 2.96 -0.13
C GLY A 109 -8.00 3.47 -1.48
N LEU A 110 -8.60 4.52 -2.02
CA LEU A 110 -8.16 5.16 -3.27
C LEU A 110 -6.80 5.84 -3.13
N ILE A 111 -6.54 6.50 -2.00
CA ILE A 111 -5.23 7.12 -1.71
C ILE A 111 -4.14 6.04 -1.67
N ASP A 112 -4.37 4.93 -0.97
CA ASP A 112 -3.41 3.82 -0.93
C ASP A 112 -3.19 3.22 -2.33
N PHE A 113 -4.27 3.01 -3.10
CA PHE A 113 -4.17 2.55 -4.48
C PHE A 113 -3.30 3.50 -5.33
N GLY A 114 -3.56 4.81 -5.23
CA GLY A 114 -2.81 5.84 -5.95
C GLY A 114 -1.32 5.87 -5.58
N ILE A 115 -0.99 5.74 -4.29
CA ILE A 115 0.39 5.69 -3.79
C ILE A 115 1.12 4.46 -4.34
N ASN A 116 0.50 3.28 -4.26
CA ASN A 116 1.12 2.05 -4.74
C ASN A 116 1.28 2.06 -6.27
N PHE A 117 0.29 2.58 -6.99
CA PHE A 117 0.37 2.78 -8.43
C PHE A 117 1.51 3.72 -8.82
N ALA A 118 1.66 4.86 -8.13
CA ALA A 118 2.74 5.82 -8.38
C ALA A 118 4.12 5.24 -8.04
N ARG A 119 4.25 4.56 -6.89
CA ARG A 119 5.48 3.88 -6.48
C ARG A 119 5.91 2.82 -7.49
N ARG A 120 4.98 2.02 -8.02
CA ARG A 120 5.25 1.02 -9.05
C ARG A 120 5.76 1.66 -10.33
N ARG A 121 5.12 2.76 -10.78
CA ARG A 121 5.57 3.52 -11.96
C ARG A 121 6.99 4.06 -11.77
N ASN A 122 7.31 4.55 -10.58
CA ASN A 122 8.65 5.08 -10.27
C ASN A 122 9.71 3.98 -10.17
N ARG A 123 9.38 2.81 -9.61
CA ARG A 123 10.27 1.64 -9.58
C ARG A 123 10.60 1.15 -10.99
N ALA A 124 9.59 1.03 -11.85
CA ALA A 124 9.79 0.63 -13.25
C ALA A 124 10.70 1.61 -14.03
N LYS A 125 10.60 2.91 -13.74
CA LYS A 125 11.51 3.92 -14.32
C LYS A 125 12.94 3.76 -13.80
N ARG A 126 13.11 3.58 -12.49
CA ARG A 126 14.42 3.38 -11.85
C ARG A 126 15.12 2.12 -12.36
N GLU A 127 14.40 1.02 -12.48
CA GLU A 127 14.94 -0.24 -12.98
C GLU A 127 15.42 -0.10 -14.43
N LYS A 128 14.65 0.58 -15.29
CA LYS A 128 15.07 0.90 -16.65
C LYS A 128 16.34 1.75 -16.68
N SER A 129 16.44 2.80 -15.86
CA SER A 129 17.65 3.63 -15.80
C SER A 129 18.87 2.87 -15.27
N LEU A 130 18.67 1.92 -14.35
CA LEU A 130 19.76 1.08 -13.84
C LEU A 130 20.24 0.08 -14.88
N LEU A 131 19.33 -0.54 -15.64
CA LEU A 131 19.67 -1.43 -16.76
C LEU A 131 20.34 -0.71 -17.92
N GLU A 132 19.97 0.55 -18.16
CA GLU A 132 20.61 1.40 -19.17
C GLU A 132 22.02 1.82 -18.72
N ASN A 133 22.17 2.22 -17.46
CA ASN A 133 23.47 2.57 -16.88
C ASN A 133 24.41 1.35 -16.73
N SER A 134 23.87 0.17 -16.39
CA SER A 134 24.69 -1.06 -16.30
C SER A 134 25.13 -1.60 -17.66
N ARG A 135 24.48 -1.22 -18.76
CA ARG A 135 25.01 -1.45 -20.12
C ARG A 135 26.17 -0.52 -20.44
N GLN A 136 26.29 0.60 -19.74
CA GLN A 136 27.44 1.50 -19.80
C GLN A 136 28.47 1.07 -18.75
N ILE A 137 29.05 -0.12 -18.92
CA ILE A 137 30.20 -0.53 -18.11
C ILE A 137 31.37 0.40 -18.48
N HIS A 138 31.64 1.39 -17.64
CA HIS A 138 32.82 2.22 -17.76
C HIS A 138 34.03 1.44 -17.23
N VAL A 139 34.73 0.76 -18.14
CA VAL A 139 36.02 0.13 -17.82
C VAL A 139 36.98 1.26 -17.44
N ILE A 140 37.33 1.38 -16.17
CA ILE A 140 38.41 2.26 -15.73
C ILE A 140 39.70 1.49 -16.01
N PRO A 141 40.53 1.91 -16.98
CA PRO A 141 41.81 1.25 -17.19
C PRO A 141 42.68 1.46 -15.96
N TYR A 142 43.34 0.40 -15.49
CA TYR A 142 44.32 0.52 -14.41
C TYR A 142 45.44 1.47 -14.85
N ARG A 143 45.79 2.44 -13.99
CA ARG A 143 47.02 3.23 -14.17
C ARG A 143 48.22 2.29 -14.05
N GLU A 144 49.22 2.46 -14.90
CA GLU A 144 50.44 1.64 -14.89
C GLU A 144 51.14 1.62 -13.51
N GLU A 145 50.99 2.69 -12.74
CA GLU A 145 51.49 2.83 -11.37
C GLU A 145 50.91 1.75 -10.42
N PHE A 146 49.63 1.41 -10.56
CA PHE A 146 48.96 0.39 -9.75
C PHE A 146 49.41 -1.03 -10.10
N ILE A 147 49.74 -1.27 -11.37
CA ILE A 147 50.31 -2.54 -11.85
C ILE A 147 51.74 -2.69 -11.33
N ARG A 148 52.55 -1.62 -11.39
CA ARG A 148 53.93 -1.61 -10.87
C ARG A 148 54.00 -1.79 -9.35
N SER A 149 52.98 -1.35 -8.60
CA SER A 149 52.95 -1.49 -7.14
C SER A 149 52.46 -2.87 -6.66
N GLY A 150 52.29 -3.86 -7.55
CA GLY A 150 51.77 -5.18 -7.19
C GLY A 150 50.30 -5.15 -6.75
N GLY A 151 49.53 -4.14 -7.17
CA GLY A 151 48.15 -3.95 -6.74
C GLY A 151 47.21 -5.10 -7.12
N LEU A 152 47.53 -5.84 -8.18
CA LEU A 152 46.78 -7.03 -8.60
C LEU A 152 46.92 -8.20 -7.61
N GLU A 153 48.12 -8.37 -7.04
CA GLU A 153 48.42 -9.41 -6.06
C GLU A 153 47.73 -9.14 -4.72
N LYS A 154 47.59 -7.85 -4.36
CA LYS A 154 46.85 -7.39 -3.16
C LYS A 154 45.33 -7.58 -3.24
N ILE A 155 44.75 -7.50 -4.45
CA ILE A 155 43.32 -7.77 -4.66
C ILE A 155 43.05 -9.27 -4.53
N GLU A 156 43.94 -10.11 -5.04
CA GLU A 156 43.81 -11.57 -4.99
C GLU A 156 44.01 -12.14 -3.57
N SER A 157 44.79 -11.45 -2.72
CA SER A 157 44.94 -11.77 -1.30
C SER A 157 43.82 -11.22 -0.39
N GLY A 158 42.90 -10.42 -0.93
CA GLY A 158 41.76 -9.85 -0.18
C GLY A 158 42.14 -8.76 0.83
N GLU A 159 43.35 -8.19 0.72
CA GLU A 159 43.88 -7.22 1.66
C GLU A 159 43.51 -5.79 1.21
N PHE A 160 42.30 -5.36 1.58
CA PHE A 160 41.83 -3.99 1.30
C PHE A 160 42.29 -3.02 2.39
N GLU A 161 43.26 -2.17 2.06
CA GLU A 161 43.57 -0.98 2.85
C GLU A 161 42.58 0.13 2.47
N TYR A 162 41.70 0.50 3.41
CA TYR A 162 40.79 1.62 3.22
C TYR A 162 41.59 2.92 3.27
N VAL A 163 41.77 3.55 2.11
CA VAL A 163 42.24 4.94 2.04
C VAL A 163 41.04 5.84 2.30
N GLU A 164 40.99 6.41 3.49
CA GLU A 164 40.01 7.42 3.87
C GLU A 164 40.32 8.71 3.11
N GLU A 165 39.50 9.02 2.11
CA GLU A 165 39.63 10.24 1.30
C GLU A 165 39.26 11.44 2.17
N THR A 166 40.24 11.97 2.89
CA THR A 166 40.10 13.20 3.66
C THR A 166 40.10 14.39 2.69
N GLU A 167 38.89 14.89 2.50
CA GLU A 167 38.51 16.26 2.13
C GLU A 167 39.64 17.29 2.22
N ASN A 168 40.21 17.66 1.06
CA ASN A 168 40.75 19.00 0.82
C ASN A 168 41.11 19.13 -0.66
N LEU A 169 40.47 20.09 -1.33
CA LEU A 169 41.06 20.95 -2.37
C LEU A 169 39.97 21.90 -2.88
N SER A 170 39.41 22.68 -1.96
CA SER A 170 39.07 24.07 -2.24
C SER A 170 40.39 24.82 -2.44
N GLU A 171 40.95 24.79 -3.66
CA GLU A 171 41.97 25.72 -4.16
C GLU A 171 42.46 25.26 -5.53
N VAL A 172 41.75 25.59 -6.62
CA VAL A 172 42.36 25.99 -7.90
C VAL A 172 41.38 26.92 -8.62
N ASN A 173 41.72 28.22 -8.59
CA ASN A 173 41.21 29.39 -9.32
C ASN A 173 39.99 29.25 -10.26
#